data_AF-A0A7Y6ZHW4-F1
#
_entry.id   AF-A0A7Y6ZHW4-F1
#
_cell.length_a   1.000
_cell.length_b   1.000
_cell.length_c   1.000
_cell.angle_alpha   90.00
_cell.angle_beta   90.00
_cell.angle_gamma   90.00
#
_symmetry.space_group_name_H-M   'P 1'
#
loop_
_entity.id
_entity.type
_entity.pdbx_description
1 polymer ?
#
loop_
_entity_poly.entity_id
_entity_poly.type
_entity_poly.pdbx_seq_one_letter_code
_entity_poly.pdbx_strand_id
1 'polypeptide(L)'
;MNFLAHAFLSFGHEKILVGNFIADFVKGKQIEKYEKQIQIGIQLHRAIDLFTDSHPLVKAAQSYLRPKFGHYSSVITDVFFDYFLI
;
A
#
# COMPACT_ATOMS: atom_id res chain seq x y z
N MET A 1 -4.03 3.34 -3.34
CA MET A 1 -3.03 2.46 -3.94
C MET A 1 -1.83 3.29 -4.34
N ASN A 2 -0.75 3.12 -3.59
CA ASN A 2 0.53 3.68 -3.89
C ASN A 2 1.33 2.67 -4.74
N PHE A 3 1.27 2.80 -6.06
CA PHE A 3 1.88 1.81 -6.95
C PHE A 3 3.40 1.71 -6.79
N LEU A 4 4.09 2.82 -6.47
CA LEU A 4 5.54 2.83 -6.32
C LEU A 4 5.96 2.06 -5.07
N ALA A 5 5.35 2.34 -3.93
CA ALA A 5 5.63 1.64 -2.68
C ALA A 5 5.38 0.14 -2.79
N HIS A 6 4.25 -0.27 -3.35
CA HIS A 6 3.95 -1.69 -3.54
C HIS A 6 4.92 -2.37 -4.53
N ALA A 7 5.38 -1.66 -5.57
CA ALA A 7 6.35 -2.20 -6.50
C ALA A 7 7.74 -2.35 -5.87
N PHE A 8 8.21 -1.31 -5.19
CA PHE A 8 9.50 -1.30 -4.51
C PHE A 8 9.57 -2.37 -3.41
N LEU A 9 8.53 -2.44 -2.57
CA LEU A 9 8.41 -3.42 -1.49
C LEU A 9 8.06 -4.84 -1.97
N SER A 10 7.97 -5.07 -3.29
CA SER A 10 7.93 -6.42 -3.85
C SER A 10 9.33 -7.05 -4.00
N PHE A 11 10.39 -6.31 -3.67
CA PHE A 11 11.78 -6.77 -3.63
C PHE A 11 12.25 -7.46 -4.92
N GLY A 12 11.76 -7.00 -6.08
CA GLY A 12 12.11 -7.56 -7.39
C GLY A 12 11.48 -8.92 -7.72
N HIS A 13 10.56 -9.44 -6.88
CA HIS A 13 9.89 -10.70 -7.15
C HIS A 13 8.59 -10.48 -7.95
N GLU A 14 8.58 -10.88 -9.22
CA GLU A 14 7.46 -10.64 -10.15
C GLU A 14 6.10 -11.15 -9.64
N LYS A 15 6.04 -12.36 -9.08
CA LYS A 15 4.77 -12.91 -8.58
C LYS A 15 4.28 -12.20 -7.31
N ILE A 16 5.20 -11.72 -6.47
CA ILE A 16 4.85 -10.91 -5.30
C ILE A 16 4.33 -9.55 -5.77
N LEU A 17 4.96 -8.95 -6.78
CA LEU A 17 4.49 -7.72 -7.42
C LEU A 17 3.07 -7.86 -7.97
N VAL A 18 2.80 -8.93 -8.72
CA VAL A 18 1.45 -9.22 -9.21
C VAL A 18 0.47 -9.33 -8.05
N GLY A 19 0.82 -10.08 -7.01
CA GLY A 19 -0.01 -10.22 -5.81
C GLY A 19 -0.29 -8.88 -5.12
N ASN A 20 0.73 -8.02 -4.99
CA ASN A 20 0.59 -6.69 -4.41
C ASN A 20 -0.41 -5.83 -5.19
N PHE A 21 -0.35 -5.86 -6.53
CA PHE A 21 -1.19 -5.02 -7.37
C PHE A 21 -2.65 -5.48 -7.47
N ILE A 22 -2.91 -6.79 -7.39
CA ILE A 22 -4.28 -7.33 -7.54
C ILE A 22 -5.04 -7.44 -6.20
N ALA A 23 -4.38 -7.15 -5.07
CA ALA A 23 -4.86 -7.49 -3.74
C ALA A 23 -6.26 -6.93 -3.41
N ASP A 24 -6.56 -5.71 -3.82
CA ASP A 24 -7.86 -5.04 -3.61
C ASP A 24 -9.02 -5.75 -4.32
N PHE A 25 -8.71 -6.46 -5.42
CA PHE A 25 -9.70 -7.20 -6.21
C PHE A 25 -9.89 -8.63 -5.70
N VAL A 26 -9.00 -9.12 -4.83
CA VAL A 26 -9.05 -10.49 -4.28
C VAL A 26 -9.70 -10.48 -2.90
N LYS A 27 -10.89 -11.09 -2.77
CA LYS A 27 -11.68 -11.07 -1.53
C LYS A 27 -11.76 -12.44 -0.86
N GLY A 28 -11.63 -12.45 0.47
CA GLY A 28 -11.82 -13.64 1.31
C GLY A 28 -10.98 -14.84 0.84
N LYS A 29 -11.62 -16.00 0.67
CA LYS A 29 -10.97 -17.26 0.26
C LYS A 29 -10.51 -17.29 -1.20
N GLN A 30 -10.80 -16.27 -2.01
CA GLN A 30 -10.30 -16.21 -3.39
C GLN A 30 -8.77 -16.23 -3.46
N ILE A 31 -8.09 -15.79 -2.40
CA ILE A 31 -6.63 -15.85 -2.28
C ILE A 31 -6.08 -17.27 -2.48
N GLU A 32 -6.83 -18.30 -2.06
CA GLU A 32 -6.42 -19.70 -2.14
C GLU A 32 -6.33 -20.22 -3.58
N LYS A 33 -6.92 -19.49 -4.55
CA LYS A 33 -6.87 -19.84 -5.98
C LYS A 33 -5.55 -19.48 -6.66
N TYR A 34 -4.71 -18.68 -6.00
CA TYR A 34 -3.47 -18.18 -6.57
C TYR A 34 -2.26 -19.01 -6.09
N GLU A 35 -1.16 -18.94 -6.83
CA GLU A 35 0.11 -19.53 -6.40
C GLU A 35 0.65 -18.86 -5.14
N LYS A 36 1.43 -19.60 -4.33
CA LYS A 36 1.93 -19.14 -3.02
C LYS A 36 2.58 -17.75 -3.06
N GLN A 37 3.40 -17.44 -4.07
CA GLN A 37 4.07 -16.13 -4.17
C GLN A 37 3.08 -14.98 -4.42
N ILE A 38 2.03 -15.21 -5.19
CA ILE A 38 0.96 -14.22 -5.41
C ILE A 38 0.16 -14.04 -4.12
N GLN A 39 -0.11 -15.13 -3.38
CA GLN A 39 -0.75 -15.04 -2.06
C GLN A 39 0.07 -14.19 -1.09
N ILE A 40 1.40 -14.37 -1.06
CA ILE A 40 2.32 -13.56 -0.26
C ILE A 40 2.21 -12.09 -0.67
N GLY A 41 2.22 -11.78 -1.98
CA GLY A 41 2.02 -10.41 -2.47
C GLY A 41 0.69 -9.79 -2.02
N ILE A 42 -0.41 -10.55 -2.08
CA ILE A 42 -1.72 -10.07 -1.62
C ILE A 42 -1.72 -9.78 -0.11
N GLN A 43 -1.07 -10.64 0.68
CA GLN A 43 -0.94 -10.43 2.12
C GLN A 43 -0.04 -9.24 2.44
N LEU A 44 1.05 -9.09 1.69
CA LEU A 44 2.00 -8.00 1.82
C LEU A 44 1.34 -6.64 1.54
N HIS A 45 0.54 -6.55 0.48
CA HIS A 45 -0.27 -5.38 0.16
C HIS A 45 -1.08 -4.90 1.37
N ARG A 46 -1.88 -5.81 1.92
CA ARG A 46 -2.75 -5.53 3.06
C ARG A 46 -1.96 -5.16 4.31
N ALA A 47 -0.77 -5.75 4.50
CA ALA A 47 0.09 -5.43 5.61
C ALA A 47 0.69 -4.02 5.48
N ILE A 48 1.10 -3.63 4.28
CA ILE A 48 1.60 -2.27 3.98
C ILE A 48 0.50 -1.25 4.26
N ASP A 49 -0.67 -1.42 3.64
CA ASP A 49 -1.81 -0.51 3.80
C ASP A 49 -2.23 -0.40 5.27
N LEU A 50 -2.38 -1.55 5.96
CA LEU A 50 -2.74 -1.55 7.37
C LEU A 50 -1.71 -0.81 8.22
N PHE A 51 -0.41 -1.01 7.94
CA PHE A 51 0.65 -0.33 8.65
C PHE A 51 0.55 1.18 8.43
N THR A 52 0.51 1.65 7.18
CA THR A 52 0.49 3.09 6.87
C THR A 52 -0.78 3.78 7.37
N ASP A 53 -1.95 3.16 7.19
CA ASP A 53 -3.23 3.75 7.56
C ASP A 53 -3.43 3.80 9.09
N SER A 54 -2.85 2.85 9.82
CA SER A 54 -2.95 2.81 11.28
C SER A 54 -1.86 3.61 11.99
N HIS A 55 -0.72 3.88 11.34
CA HIS A 55 0.45 4.45 12.00
C HIS A 55 0.19 5.87 12.53
N PRO A 56 0.43 6.15 13.83
CA PRO A 56 0.16 7.46 14.44
C PRO A 56 0.87 8.63 13.76
N LEU A 57 2.13 8.45 13.34
CA LEU A 57 2.88 9.50 12.64
C LEU A 57 2.32 9.82 11.25
N VAL A 58 1.74 8.84 10.54
CA VAL A 58 1.13 9.08 9.23
C VAL A 58 -0.15 9.90 9.41
N LYS A 59 -0.96 9.56 10.42
CA LYS A 59 -2.16 10.35 10.78
C LYS A 59 -1.79 11.76 11.23
N ALA A 60 -0.72 11.92 12.00
CA ALA A 60 -0.21 13.23 12.40
C ALA A 60 0.21 14.05 11.17
N ALA A 61 0.98 13.48 10.25
CA ALA A 61 1.38 14.12 8.99
C ALA A 61 0.16 14.61 8.19
N GLN A 62 -0.84 13.74 7.99
CA GLN A 62 -2.08 14.08 7.30
C GLN A 62 -2.87 15.19 8.02
N SER A 63 -2.86 15.21 9.36
CA SER A 63 -3.58 16.23 10.14
C SER A 63 -3.05 17.65 9.93
N TYR A 64 -1.75 17.82 9.63
CA TYR A 64 -1.17 19.14 9.29
C TYR A 64 -1.71 19.66 7.95
N LEU A 65 -1.99 18.77 7.01
CA LEU A 65 -2.47 19.11 5.67
C LEU A 65 -3.99 19.25 5.60
N ARG A 66 -4.72 18.57 6.49
CA ARG A 66 -6.19 18.50 6.48
C ARG A 66 -6.91 19.85 6.50
N PRO A 67 -6.49 20.88 7.27
CA PRO A 67 -7.17 22.18 7.30
C PRO A 67 -7.22 22.88 5.93
N LYS A 68 -6.21 22.65 5.08
CA LYS A 68 -6.09 23.30 3.77
C LYS A 68 -6.56 22.42 2.61
N PHE A 69 -6.33 21.10 2.71
CA PHE A 69 -6.51 20.18 1.58
C PHE A 69 -7.63 19.15 1.79
N GLY A 70 -8.22 19.08 2.98
CA GLY A 70 -9.35 18.18 3.27
C GLY A 70 -9.03 16.72 2.93
N HIS A 71 -9.87 16.11 2.08
CA HIS A 71 -9.73 14.72 1.64
C HIS A 71 -8.43 14.45 0.85
N TYR A 72 -7.83 15.47 0.22
CA TYR A 72 -6.59 15.31 -0.53
C TYR A 72 -5.35 15.22 0.37
N SER A 73 -5.48 15.46 1.68
CA SER A 73 -4.36 15.35 2.62
C SER A 73 -3.68 13.98 2.60
N SER A 74 -4.44 12.89 2.47
CA SER A 74 -3.87 11.54 2.38
C SER A 74 -3.10 11.34 1.08
N VAL A 75 -3.66 11.74 -0.06
CA VAL A 75 -3.02 11.63 -1.39
C VAL A 75 -1.72 12.43 -1.43
N ILE A 76 -1.72 13.65 -0.90
CA ILE A 76 -0.52 14.49 -0.85
C ILE A 76 0.54 13.83 0.03
N THR A 77 0.17 13.30 1.20
CA THR A 77 1.10 12.60 2.10
C THR A 77 1.72 11.38 1.42
N ASP A 78 0.92 10.62 0.67
CA ASP A 78 1.34 9.43 -0.07
C ASP A 78 2.43 9.77 -1.12
N VAL A 79 2.18 10.81 -1.93
CA VAL A 79 3.16 11.33 -2.90
C VAL A 79 4.45 11.81 -2.22
N PHE A 80 4.36 12.43 -1.04
CA PHE A 80 5.55 12.81 -0.28
C PHE A 80 6.35 11.61 0.20
N PHE A 81 5.71 10.55 0.68
CA PHE A 81 6.42 9.35 1.11
C PHE A 81 7.08 8.62 -0.05
N ASP A 82 6.43 8.58 -1.21
CA ASP A 82 7.01 8.05 -2.45
C ASP A 82 8.31 8.73 -2.85
N TYR A 83 8.37 10.06 -2.68
CA TYR A 83 9.58 10.81 -2.96
C TYR A 83 10.77 10.38 -2.10
N PHE A 84 10.55 9.94 -0.86
CA PHE A 84 11.61 9.50 0.06
C PHE A 84 11.92 8.00 -0.04
N LEU A 85 11.14 7.23 -0.81
CA LEU A 85 11.35 5.80 -0.97
C LEU A 85 12.47 5.47 -1.99
N ILE A 86 12.81 6.42 -2.86
CA ILE A 86 13.86 6.37 -3.88
C ILE A 86 15.07 7.19 -3.41
#